data_AF-A0A940KJK9-F1
#
_entry.id   AF-A0A940KJK9-F1
#
_cell.length_a   1.000
_cell.length_b   1.000
_cell.length_c   1.000
_cell.angle_alpha   90.00
_cell.angle_beta   90.00
_cell.angle_gamma   90.00
#
_symmetry.space_group_name_H-M   'P 1'
#
loop_
_entity.id
_entity.type
_entity.pdbx_description
1 polymer ?
#
loop_
_entity_poly.entity_id
_entity_poly.type
_entity_poly.pdbx_seq_one_letter_code
_entity_poly.pdbx_strand_id
1 'polypeptide(L)'
;MSIVIHNNRWRLGLVEGEKQYDALESRLAESPVITVPGITMEGDANGAPHPPENSYAMKFADKYKHITLNGGIGHNLPQEAPKAVAAANIEAGLAS
;
A
#
# COMPACT_ATOMS: atom_id res chain seq x y z
N MET A 1 13.22 -15.79 11.66
CA MET A 1 12.05 -15.56 12.53
C MET A 1 12.15 -14.27 13.35
N SER A 2 13.32 -13.87 13.86
CA SER A 2 13.50 -12.65 14.66
C SER A 2 13.06 -11.36 13.95
N ILE A 3 13.35 -11.22 12.66
CA ILE A 3 13.00 -10.03 11.85
C ILE A 3 11.48 -9.83 11.76
N VAL A 4 10.72 -10.91 11.52
CA VAL A 4 9.26 -10.86 11.43
C VAL A 4 8.63 -10.51 12.78
N ILE A 5 9.13 -11.10 13.87
CA ILE A 5 8.66 -10.80 15.23
C ILE A 5 8.99 -9.34 15.59
N HIS A 6 10.20 -8.87 15.29
CA HIS A 6 10.61 -7.50 15.56
C HIS A 6 9.73 -6.48 14.81
N ASN A 7 9.47 -6.68 13.51
CA ASN A 7 8.58 -5.80 12.74
C ASN A 7 7.15 -5.75 13.31
N ASN A 8 6.60 -6.91 13.68
CA ASN A 8 5.27 -6.94 14.31
C ASN A 8 5.26 -6.23 15.67
N ARG A 9 6.31 -6.40 16.49
CA ARG A 9 6.45 -5.69 17.77
C ARG A 9 6.60 -4.18 17.56
N TRP A 10 7.37 -3.76 16.56
CA TRP A 10 7.56 -2.35 16.23
C TRP A 10 6.24 -1.72 15.78
N ARG A 11 5.50 -2.39 14.87
CA ARG A 11 4.16 -1.97 14.43
C ARG A 11 3.16 -1.83 15.59
N LEU A 12 3.34 -2.61 16.65
CA LEU A 12 2.52 -2.54 17.88
C LEU A 12 3.09 -1.60 18.96
N GLY A 13 4.20 -0.90 18.69
CA GLY A 13 4.87 -0.01 19.65
C GLY A 13 5.56 -0.74 20.81
N LEU A 14 5.80 -2.06 20.70
CA LEU A 14 6.36 -2.91 21.76
C LEU A 14 7.90 -2.97 21.76
N VAL A 15 8.54 -2.32 20.79
CA VAL A 15 9.99 -2.12 20.68
C VAL A 15 10.25 -0.78 20.00
N GLU A 16 11.35 -0.11 20.36
CA GLU A 16 11.80 1.10 19.68
C GLU A 16 12.34 0.79 18.28
N GLY A 17 12.17 1.73 17.36
CA GLY A 17 12.84 1.72 16.05
C GLY A 17 14.30 2.18 16.17
N GLU A 18 14.98 2.29 15.04
CA GLU A 18 16.33 2.86 15.01
C GLU A 18 16.26 4.39 14.97
N LYS A 19 17.01 5.07 15.86
CA LYS A 19 17.01 6.54 16.01
C LYS A 19 17.20 7.33 14.71
N GLN A 20 17.94 6.76 13.75
CA GLN A 20 18.17 7.40 12.45
C GLN A 20 16.89 7.60 11.63
N TYR A 21 15.81 6.87 11.95
CA TYR A 21 14.52 6.96 11.28
C TYR A 21 13.47 7.77 12.05
N ASP A 22 13.72 8.23 13.28
CA ASP A 22 12.74 8.92 14.14
C ASP A 22 12.09 10.15 13.45
N ALA A 23 12.89 10.93 12.71
CA ALA A 23 12.39 12.09 11.98
C ALA A 23 11.45 11.70 10.82
N LEU A 24 11.69 10.54 10.18
CA LEU A 24 10.80 10.02 9.14
C LEU A 24 9.53 9.43 9.75
N GLU A 25 9.65 8.68 10.86
CA GLU A 25 8.50 8.13 11.58
C GLU A 25 7.58 9.22 12.11
N SER A 26 8.15 10.32 12.64
CA SER A 26 7.37 11.48 13.09
C SER A 26 6.57 12.10 11.95
N ARG A 27 7.16 12.22 10.75
CA ARG A 27 6.46 12.73 9.55
C ARG A 27 5.40 11.75 9.06
N LEU A 28 5.67 10.44 9.10
CA LEU A 28 4.70 9.42 8.69
C LEU A 28 3.51 9.33 9.66
N ALA A 29 3.72 9.59 10.95
CA ALA A 29 2.68 9.61 11.97
C ALA A 29 1.60 10.68 11.71
N GLU A 30 1.96 11.79 11.05
CA GLU A 30 1.02 12.82 10.61
C GLU A 30 0.11 12.37 9.46
N SER A 31 0.33 11.16 8.92
CA SER A 31 -0.40 10.61 7.77
C SER A 31 -0.43 11.58 6.57
N PRO A 32 0.74 12.02 6.08
CA PRO A 32 0.81 13.01 5.01
C PRO A 32 0.13 12.48 3.74
N VAL A 33 -0.49 13.39 3.00
CA VAL A 33 -1.10 13.06 1.71
C VAL A 33 -0.02 12.73 0.67
N ILE A 34 -0.36 11.82 -0.24
CA ILE A 34 0.45 11.44 -1.39
C ILE A 34 0.14 12.42 -2.52
N THR A 35 1.15 13.17 -2.95
CA THR A 35 1.01 14.24 -3.94
C THR A 35 1.45 13.86 -5.35
N VAL A 36 1.74 12.58 -5.59
CA VAL A 36 2.09 12.05 -6.90
C VAL A 36 0.93 11.21 -7.45
N PRO A 37 0.82 11.04 -8.78
CA PRO A 37 -0.18 10.17 -9.37
C PRO A 37 -0.12 8.75 -8.76
N GLY A 38 -1.27 8.22 -8.38
CA GLY A 38 -1.38 6.96 -7.66
C GLY A 38 -2.44 6.03 -8.24
N ILE A 39 -2.06 4.77 -8.45
CA ILE A 39 -3.01 3.70 -8.74
C ILE A 39 -2.97 2.71 -7.58
N THR A 40 -4.13 2.45 -6.97
CA THR A 40 -4.30 1.37 -6.00
C THR A 40 -5.01 0.20 -6.66
N MET A 41 -4.66 -1.02 -6.26
CA MET A 41 -5.22 -2.25 -6.81
C MET A 41 -5.61 -3.18 -5.67
N GLU A 42 -6.76 -3.86 -5.78
CA GLU A 42 -7.25 -4.83 -4.80
C GLU A 42 -7.85 -6.06 -5.51
N GLY A 43 -7.71 -7.25 -4.90
CA GLY A 43 -8.28 -8.50 -5.42
C GLY A 43 -9.63 -8.83 -4.81
N ASP A 44 -10.57 -9.34 -5.62
CA ASP A 44 -11.93 -9.72 -5.19
C ASP A 44 -12.00 -10.90 -4.20
N ALA A 45 -10.90 -11.66 -4.06
CA ALA A 45 -10.78 -12.79 -3.15
C ALA A 45 -9.61 -12.63 -2.15
N ASN A 46 -9.18 -11.40 -1.86
CA ASN A 46 -8.16 -11.14 -0.86
C ASN A 46 -8.68 -11.44 0.56
N GLY A 47 -8.28 -12.59 1.11
CA GLY A 47 -8.63 -13.02 2.47
C GLY A 47 -7.84 -12.33 3.59
N ALA A 48 -6.83 -11.50 3.28
CA ALA A 48 -6.06 -10.77 4.28
C ALA A 48 -6.78 -9.47 4.70
N PRO A 49 -6.52 -8.93 5.91
CA PRO A 49 -7.10 -7.66 6.32
C PRO A 49 -6.70 -6.52 5.37
N HIS A 50 -7.68 -5.86 4.77
CA HIS A 50 -7.49 -4.71 3.88
C HIS A 50 -8.59 -3.67 4.10
N PRO A 51 -8.28 -2.37 4.04
CA PRO A 51 -9.26 -1.32 4.19
C PRO A 51 -10.14 -1.19 2.92
N PRO A 52 -11.38 -0.68 3.03
CA PRO A 52 -12.19 -0.35 1.86
C PRO A 52 -11.61 0.85 1.09
N GLU A 53 -11.78 0.89 -0.23
CA GLU A 53 -11.24 1.93 -1.13
C GLU A 53 -11.49 3.37 -0.65
N ASN A 54 -12.71 3.64 -0.17
CA ASN A 54 -13.15 4.97 0.22
C ASN A 54 -12.40 5.53 1.45
N SER A 55 -11.80 4.65 2.25
CA SER A 55 -11.09 5.03 3.48
C SER A 55 -9.69 5.56 3.21
N TYR A 56 -9.12 5.31 2.03
CA TYR A 56 -7.79 5.77 1.66
C TYR A 56 -7.72 6.57 0.36
N ALA A 57 -8.79 6.62 -0.44
CA ALA A 57 -8.84 7.43 -1.66
C ALA A 57 -8.47 8.90 -1.40
N MET A 58 -8.97 9.49 -0.31
CA MET A 58 -8.67 10.88 0.08
C MET A 58 -7.22 11.13 0.51
N LYS A 59 -6.40 10.08 0.65
CA LYS A 59 -4.97 10.21 0.96
C LYS A 59 -4.14 10.57 -0.28
N PHE A 60 -4.71 10.49 -1.48
CA PHE A 60 -4.06 10.90 -2.73
C PHE A 60 -4.60 12.27 -3.14
N ALA A 61 -3.71 13.27 -3.20
CA ALA A 61 -4.04 14.66 -3.52
C ALA A 61 -3.94 14.98 -5.02
N ASP A 62 -3.28 14.12 -5.79
CA ASP A 62 -3.13 14.22 -7.25
C ASP A 62 -4.00 13.16 -7.96
N LYS A 63 -3.80 12.95 -9.27
CA LYS A 63 -4.49 11.95 -10.08
C LYS A 63 -4.48 10.59 -9.39
N TYR A 64 -5.67 10.10 -9.09
CA TYR A 64 -5.87 8.86 -8.36
C TYR A 64 -6.82 7.94 -9.10
N LYS A 65 -6.48 6.65 -9.12
CA LYS A 65 -7.33 5.58 -9.65
C LYS A 65 -7.32 4.39 -8.71
N HIS A 66 -8.49 3.77 -8.54
CA HIS A 66 -8.61 2.46 -7.90
C HIS A 66 -8.99 1.41 -8.96
N ILE A 67 -8.42 0.21 -8.84
CA ILE A 67 -8.70 -0.93 -9.71
C ILE A 67 -8.99 -2.17 -8.85
N THR A 68 -10.21 -2.69 -8.92
CA THR A 68 -10.54 -4.00 -8.37
C THR A 68 -10.34 -5.08 -9.44
N LEU A 69 -9.53 -6.10 -9.14
CA LEU A 69 -9.31 -7.25 -10.00
C LEU A 69 -10.28 -8.37 -9.61
N ASN A 70 -11.11 -8.77 -10.58
CA ASN A 70 -12.06 -9.86 -10.41
C ASN A 70 -11.50 -11.18 -10.97
N GLY A 71 -12.05 -12.30 -10.50
CA GLY A 71 -11.72 -13.63 -10.99
C GLY A 71 -11.09 -14.55 -9.94
N GLY A 72 -11.30 -14.27 -8.65
CA GLY A 72 -10.73 -15.04 -7.56
C GLY A 72 -9.28 -14.67 -7.27
N ILE A 73 -8.93 -13.39 -7.44
CA ILE A 73 -7.58 -12.90 -7.22
C ILE A 73 -7.41 -12.53 -5.74
N GLY A 74 -6.39 -13.11 -5.13
CA GLY A 74 -6.06 -12.97 -3.72
C GLY A 74 -5.08 -11.83 -3.43
N HIS A 75 -4.28 -12.03 -2.38
CA HIS A 75 -3.45 -10.97 -1.79
C HIS A 75 -2.22 -10.63 -2.63
N ASN A 76 -1.68 -11.57 -3.42
CA ASN A 76 -0.42 -11.38 -4.13
C ASN A 76 -0.64 -11.03 -5.60
N LEU A 77 -1.22 -9.85 -5.87
CA LEU A 77 -1.58 -9.40 -7.21
C LEU A 77 -0.45 -9.54 -8.25
N PRO A 78 0.83 -9.20 -7.94
CA PRO A 78 1.92 -9.37 -8.91
C PRO A 78 2.12 -10.82 -9.36
N GLN A 79 1.81 -11.79 -8.49
CA GLN A 79 1.92 -13.22 -8.80
C GLN A 79 0.64 -13.76 -9.45
N GLU A 80 -0.53 -13.32 -8.96
CA GLU A 80 -1.83 -13.88 -9.35
C GLU A 80 -2.41 -13.22 -10.63
N ALA A 81 -2.11 -11.94 -10.84
CA ALA A 81 -2.56 -11.16 -12.00
C ALA A 81 -1.43 -10.30 -12.61
N PRO A 82 -0.28 -10.89 -13.00
CA PRO A 82 0.92 -10.15 -13.41
C PRO A 82 0.70 -9.18 -14.57
N LYS A 83 -0.17 -9.55 -15.54
CA LYS A 83 -0.50 -8.69 -16.68
C LYS A 83 -1.26 -7.43 -16.28
N ALA A 84 -2.19 -7.55 -15.33
CA ALA A 84 -2.97 -6.42 -14.83
C ALA A 84 -2.07 -5.46 -14.05
N VAL A 85 -1.18 -5.99 -13.20
CA VAL A 85 -0.20 -5.18 -12.46
C VAL A 85 0.77 -4.47 -13.41
N ALA A 86 1.28 -5.16 -14.43
CA ALA A 86 2.16 -4.54 -15.43
C ALA A 86 1.46 -3.40 -16.20
N ALA A 87 0.20 -3.59 -16.59
CA ALA A 87 -0.59 -2.56 -17.25
C ALA A 87 -0.79 -1.33 -16.34
N ALA A 88 -1.10 -1.53 -15.05
CA ALA A 88 -1.23 -0.45 -14.09
C ALA A 88 0.09 0.31 -13.86
N ASN A 89 1.23 -0.38 -13.81
CA ASN A 89 2.54 0.28 -13.70
C ASN A 89 2.83 1.17 -14.92
N ILE A 90 2.51 0.69 -16.13
CA ILE A 90 2.66 1.49 -17.36
C ILE A 90 1.72 2.70 -17.31
N GLU A 91 0.46 2.51 -16.92
CA GLU A 91 -0.51 3.60 -16.80
C GLU A 91 -0.05 4.67 -15.79
N ALA A 92 0.42 4.27 -14.62
CA ALA A 92 0.93 5.18 -13.60
C ALA A 92 2.16 5.97 -14.10
N GLY A 93 3.08 5.31 -14.80
CA GLY A 93 4.26 5.95 -15.39
C GLY A 93 3.95 6.90 -16.56
N LEU A 94 2.80 6.76 -17.21
CA LEU A 94 2.34 7.71 -18.23
C LEU A 94 1.60 8.92 -17.63
N ALA A 95 1.21 8.84 -16.35
CA ALA A 95 0.50 9.91 -15.66
C ALA A 95 1.44 10.92 -14.96
N SER A 96 2.74 10.61 -14.85
CA SER A 96 3.81 11.40 -14.22
C SER A 96 4.45 12.44 -15.12
#